data_AF-A0A494TND0-F1
#
_entry.id   AF-A0A494TND0-F1
#
_cell.length_a   1.000
_cell.length_b   1.000
_cell.length_c   1.000
_cell.angle_alpha   90.00
_cell.angle_beta   90.00
_cell.angle_gamma   90.00
#
_symmetry.space_group_name_H-M   'P 1'
#
loop_
_entity.id
_entity.type
_entity.pdbx_description
1 polymer ?
#
loop_
_entity_poly.entity_id
_entity_poly.type
_entity_poly.pdbx_seq_one_letter_code
_entity_poly.pdbx_strand_id
1 'polypeptide(L)'
;MFTYSGQPLTSVHDEIDFEFLGKATSSVQLNYYVGGRGGRESVPALGYDATTGFHNYVFDWSARGIKWYIDGRLVRESNGPDLPVTPGQFFLSLWNGTKNVDGWLGAFDPSKTPVAMDIDWIGFTREGERCLFPQSITCTAQK
;
A
#
# COMPACT_ATOMS: atom_id res chain seq x y z
N MET A 1 -3.64 -1.54 2.50
CA MET A 1 -2.82 -1.03 3.63
C MET A 1 -2.35 0.36 3.25
N PHE A 2 -2.17 1.24 4.24
CA PHE A 2 -1.75 2.60 3.94
C PHE A 2 -1.11 3.27 5.16
N THR A 3 -0.34 4.33 4.92
CA THR A 3 -0.07 5.35 5.96
C THR A 3 -1.08 6.47 5.86
N TYR A 4 -1.44 7.11 6.97
CA TYR A 4 -2.25 8.31 6.95
C TYR A 4 -1.78 9.29 8.02
N SER A 5 -1.48 10.52 7.59
CA SER A 5 -1.10 11.62 8.45
C SER A 5 -2.14 12.73 8.37
N GLY A 6 -3.02 12.83 9.35
CA GLY A 6 -4.06 13.85 9.36
C GLY A 6 -4.94 13.67 10.58
N GLN A 7 -5.67 14.72 10.97
CA GLN A 7 -6.77 14.50 11.89
C GLN A 7 -7.86 13.71 11.17
N PRO A 8 -8.51 12.74 11.84
CA PRO A 8 -9.67 12.09 11.28
C PRO A 8 -10.66 13.14 10.76
N LEU A 9 -11.20 12.94 9.56
CA LEU A 9 -12.21 13.81 8.91
C LEU A 9 -11.68 15.12 8.30
N THR A 10 -10.36 15.33 8.19
CA THR A 10 -9.81 16.45 7.41
C THR A 10 -9.39 16.03 6.00
N SER A 11 -9.61 16.90 5.01
CA SER A 11 -9.15 16.66 3.64
C SER A 11 -7.64 16.83 3.46
N VAL A 12 -6.95 17.49 4.39
CA VAL A 12 -5.49 17.71 4.34
C VAL A 12 -4.77 16.57 5.04
N HIS A 13 -4.13 15.70 4.26
CA HIS A 13 -3.34 14.58 4.77
C HIS A 13 -2.23 14.18 3.79
N ASP A 14 -1.20 13.50 4.29
CA ASP A 14 -0.32 12.69 3.46
C ASP A 14 -0.66 11.21 3.66
N GLU A 15 -0.55 10.42 2.60
CA GLU A 15 -0.91 9.00 2.59
C GLU A 15 -0.11 8.25 1.53
N ILE A 16 0.17 6.97 1.77
CA ILE A 16 0.90 6.07 0.87
C ILE A 16 0.17 4.74 0.84
N ASP A 17 -0.18 4.27 -0.36
CA ASP A 17 -1.18 3.21 -0.52
C ASP A 17 -0.65 1.93 -1.18
N PHE A 18 -1.17 0.82 -0.69
CA PHE A 18 -1.41 -0.40 -1.45
C PHE A 18 -2.90 -0.76 -1.33
N GLU A 19 -3.59 -0.82 -2.46
CA GLU A 19 -5.02 -1.13 -2.56
C GLU A 19 -5.24 -2.34 -3.48
N PHE A 20 -5.88 -3.37 -2.95
CA PHE A 20 -6.29 -4.55 -3.72
C PHE A 20 -7.75 -4.41 -4.11
N LEU A 21 -8.00 -4.19 -5.39
CA LEU A 21 -9.34 -4.00 -5.91
C LEU A 21 -9.97 -5.37 -6.17
N GLY A 22 -11.10 -5.67 -5.52
CA GLY A 22 -11.75 -6.99 -5.60
C GLY A 22 -12.12 -7.44 -7.01
N LYS A 23 -12.25 -6.51 -7.97
CA LYS A 23 -12.47 -6.83 -9.39
C LYS A 23 -11.26 -7.47 -10.11
N ALA A 24 -10.05 -7.31 -9.59
CA ALA A 24 -8.82 -7.73 -10.28
C ALA A 24 -7.71 -8.11 -9.28
N THR A 25 -7.78 -9.33 -8.75
CA THR A 25 -6.87 -9.86 -7.71
C THR A 25 -5.45 -10.13 -8.21
N SER A 26 -5.20 -10.06 -9.52
CA SER A 26 -3.86 -10.17 -10.11
C SER A 26 -3.15 -8.85 -10.36
N SER A 27 -3.66 -7.77 -9.77
CA SER A 27 -3.08 -6.43 -9.82
C SER A 27 -3.21 -5.75 -8.47
N VAL A 28 -2.36 -4.76 -8.22
CA VAL A 28 -2.45 -3.91 -7.02
C VAL A 28 -2.40 -2.46 -7.44
N GLN A 29 -3.24 -1.61 -6.85
CA GLN A 29 -3.18 -0.16 -7.05
C GLN A 29 -2.27 0.45 -6.00
N LEU A 30 -1.33 1.27 -6.45
CA LEU A 30 -0.40 2.04 -5.64
C LEU A 30 -0.75 3.52 -5.80
N ASN A 31 -0.76 4.28 -4.71
CA ASN A 31 -0.98 5.72 -4.76
C ASN A 31 -0.22 6.42 -3.63
N TYR A 32 -0.17 7.74 -3.70
CA TYR A 32 0.19 8.57 -2.56
C TYR A 32 -0.44 9.96 -2.66
N TYR A 33 -0.73 10.52 -1.50
CA TYR A 33 -1.32 11.84 -1.32
C TYR A 33 -0.32 12.79 -0.65
N VAL A 34 -0.32 14.05 -1.09
CA VAL A 34 0.42 15.14 -0.45
C VAL A 34 -0.54 16.29 -0.19
N GLY A 35 -0.75 16.63 1.08
CA GLY A 35 -1.70 17.65 1.50
C GLY A 35 -3.12 17.44 0.94
N GLY A 36 -3.57 16.19 0.85
CA GLY A 36 -4.89 15.80 0.35
C GLY A 36 -5.01 15.64 -1.17
N ARG A 37 -3.93 15.88 -1.92
CA ARG A 37 -3.92 15.73 -3.37
C ARG A 37 -3.31 14.38 -3.75
N GLY A 38 -4.12 13.48 -4.31
CA GLY A 38 -3.71 12.20 -4.90
C GLY A 38 -3.53 12.30 -6.41
N GLY A 39 -4.07 11.34 -7.17
CA GLY A 39 -3.99 11.33 -8.64
C GLY A 39 -2.66 10.80 -9.16
N ARG A 40 -2.01 9.93 -8.37
CA ARG A 40 -0.71 9.34 -8.69
C ARG A 40 -0.84 7.83 -8.69
N GLU A 41 -1.93 7.31 -9.23
CA GLU A 41 -2.22 5.90 -9.27
C GLU A 41 -1.24 5.17 -10.21
N SER A 42 -0.82 3.98 -9.81
CA SER A 42 -0.09 3.03 -10.65
C SER A 42 -0.63 1.64 -10.36
N VAL A 43 -0.91 0.86 -11.39
CA VAL A 43 -1.55 -0.46 -11.26
C VAL A 43 -0.64 -1.54 -11.84
N PRO A 44 0.48 -1.89 -11.17
CA PRO A 44 1.33 -2.99 -11.63
C PRO A 44 0.59 -4.33 -11.61
N ALA A 45 0.84 -5.15 -12.63
CA ALA A 45 0.44 -6.55 -12.63
C ALA A 45 1.32 -7.35 -11.65
N LEU A 46 0.69 -8.24 -10.88
CA LEU A 46 1.39 -9.12 -9.94
C LEU A 46 1.99 -10.34 -10.64
N GLY A 47 1.30 -10.84 -11.69
CA GLY A 47 1.67 -12.09 -12.37
C GLY A 47 1.17 -13.35 -11.66
N TYR A 48 0.41 -13.18 -10.58
CA TYR A 48 -0.26 -14.22 -9.80
C TYR A 48 -1.56 -13.64 -9.22
N ASP A 49 -2.42 -14.50 -8.65
CA ASP A 49 -3.61 -14.07 -7.90
C ASP A 49 -3.24 -13.86 -6.43
N ALA A 50 -3.36 -12.62 -5.93
CA ALA A 50 -3.00 -12.24 -4.56
C ALA A 50 -3.82 -12.97 -3.48
N THR A 51 -4.91 -13.64 -3.84
CA THR A 51 -5.75 -14.42 -2.91
C THR A 51 -5.22 -15.83 -2.65
N THR A 52 -4.25 -16.30 -3.44
CA THR A 52 -3.79 -17.69 -3.41
C THR A 52 -2.69 -17.98 -2.39
N GLY A 53 -2.15 -16.94 -1.74
CA GLY A 53 -1.11 -17.08 -0.72
C GLY A 53 -0.69 -15.75 -0.10
N PHE A 54 0.18 -15.83 0.90
CA PHE A 54 0.78 -14.64 1.51
C PHE A 54 1.93 -14.10 0.65
N HIS A 55 2.00 -12.78 0.54
CA HIS A 55 3.02 -12.03 -0.19
C HIS A 55 3.50 -10.85 0.64
N ASN A 56 4.75 -10.45 0.43
CA ASN A 56 5.36 -9.34 1.18
C ASN A 56 5.20 -8.04 0.40
N TYR A 57 4.41 -7.10 0.94
CA TYR A 57 4.21 -5.77 0.37
C TYR A 57 4.89 -4.73 1.26
N VAL A 58 5.74 -3.90 0.66
CA VAL A 58 6.57 -2.94 1.40
C VAL A 58 6.60 -1.61 0.67
N PHE A 59 6.46 -0.50 1.39
CA PHE A 59 6.94 0.80 0.91
C PHE A 59 8.15 1.23 1.74
N ASP A 60 9.23 1.59 1.06
CA ASP A 60 10.38 2.30 1.62
C ASP A 60 10.17 3.79 1.37
N TRP A 61 10.05 4.56 2.45
CA TRP A 61 9.73 5.98 2.41
C TRP A 61 10.83 6.76 3.12
N SER A 62 11.46 7.67 2.38
CA SER A 62 12.45 8.61 2.88
C SER A 62 12.32 9.97 2.19
N ALA A 63 13.10 10.95 2.63
CA ALA A 63 13.16 12.26 1.96
C ALA A 63 13.62 12.17 0.48
N ARG A 64 14.19 11.04 0.06
CA ARG A 64 14.66 10.81 -1.32
C ARG A 64 13.56 10.31 -2.26
N GLY A 65 12.47 9.75 -1.71
CA GLY A 65 11.42 9.13 -2.51
C GLY A 65 10.64 8.05 -1.77
N ILE A 66 9.67 7.49 -2.48
CA ILE A 66 8.92 6.32 -2.07
C ILE A 66 9.19 5.19 -3.07
N LYS A 67 9.51 4.00 -2.56
CA LYS A 67 9.72 2.79 -3.35
C LYS A 67 8.78 1.70 -2.86
N TRP A 68 8.02 1.11 -3.78
CA TRP A 68 7.14 -0.02 -3.48
C TRP A 68 7.81 -1.31 -3.92
N TYR A 69 7.82 -2.29 -3.03
CA TYR A 69 8.33 -3.62 -3.25
C TYR A 69 7.22 -4.65 -3.05
N ILE A 70 7.24 -5.67 -3.89
CA ILE A 70 6.41 -6.87 -3.77
C ILE A 70 7.33 -8.07 -3.83
N ASP A 71 7.30 -8.91 -2.79
CA ASP A 71 8.20 -10.06 -2.62
C ASP A 71 9.68 -9.70 -2.82
N GLY A 72 10.07 -8.52 -2.29
CA GLY A 72 11.43 -7.98 -2.40
C GLY A 72 11.78 -7.38 -3.77
N ARG A 73 10.91 -7.46 -4.78
CA ARG A 73 11.10 -6.85 -6.09
C ARG A 73 10.55 -5.42 -6.11
N LEU A 74 11.36 -4.46 -6.53
CA LEU A 74 10.90 -3.08 -6.77
C LEU A 74 9.87 -3.07 -7.91
N VAL A 75 8.66 -2.58 -7.65
CA VAL A 75 7.57 -2.48 -8.64
C VAL A 75 7.24 -1.04 -9.03
N ARG A 76 7.57 -0.08 -8.16
CA ARG A 76 7.37 1.35 -8.40
C ARG A 76 8.37 2.16 -7.61
N GLU A 77 8.85 3.24 -8.20
CA GLU A 77 9.60 4.29 -7.52
C GLU A 77 8.98 5.64 -7.87
N SER A 78 8.85 6.51 -6.87
CA SER A 78 8.46 7.90 -7.03
C SER A 78 9.49 8.79 -6.35
N ASN A 79 10.10 9.66 -7.12
CA ASN A 79 11.06 10.66 -6.66
C ASN A 79 10.61 12.06 -7.13
N GLY A 80 11.00 13.10 -6.40
CA GLY A 80 10.61 14.47 -6.73
C GLY A 80 10.36 15.34 -5.50
N PRO A 81 10.04 16.63 -5.71
CA PRO A 81 9.85 17.57 -4.60
C PRO A 81 8.50 17.43 -3.89
N ASP A 82 7.53 16.73 -4.49
CA ASP A 82 6.16 16.59 -3.97
C ASP A 82 5.98 15.18 -3.39
N LEU A 83 6.50 14.99 -2.18
CA LEU A 83 6.45 13.72 -1.44
C LEU A 83 5.76 13.93 -0.09
N PRO A 84 5.10 12.90 0.46
CA PRO A 84 4.72 12.83 1.86
C PRO A 84 5.92 13.13 2.76
N VAL A 85 5.74 14.02 3.72
CA VAL A 85 6.77 14.35 4.73
C VAL A 85 6.24 14.29 6.14
N THR A 86 4.93 14.18 6.31
CA THR A 86 4.26 14.21 7.60
C THR A 86 4.20 12.80 8.18
N PRO A 87 4.73 12.54 9.39
CA PRO A 87 4.59 11.24 10.04
C PRO A 87 3.12 10.82 10.16
N GLY A 88 2.82 9.59 9.75
CA GLY A 88 1.46 9.03 9.76
C GLY A 88 1.35 7.76 10.58
N GLN A 89 0.11 7.38 10.88
CA GLN A 89 -0.20 6.06 11.43
C GLN A 89 -0.28 5.04 10.30
N PHE A 90 0.05 3.78 10.60
CA PHE A 90 -0.12 2.67 9.67
C PHE A 90 -1.51 2.04 9.85
N PHE A 91 -2.21 1.80 8.75
CA PHE A 91 -3.56 1.28 8.74
C PHE A 91 -3.71 0.07 7.82
N LEU A 92 -4.61 -0.80 8.25
CA LEU A 92 -5.11 -1.95 7.52
C LEU A 92 -6.64 -1.87 7.57
N SER A 93 -7.27 -1.95 6.41
CA SER A 93 -8.71 -1.91 6.30
C SER A 93 -9.19 -2.87 5.23
N LEU A 94 -10.35 -3.47 5.50
CA LEU A 94 -11.15 -4.19 4.53
C LEU A 94 -12.52 -3.51 4.52
N TRP A 95 -12.95 -3.05 3.35
CA TRP A 95 -14.19 -2.30 3.21
C TRP A 95 -14.80 -2.58 1.83
N ASN A 96 -16.11 -2.41 1.73
CA ASN A 96 -16.82 -2.50 0.48
C ASN A 96 -17.21 -1.11 -0.02
N GLY A 97 -17.16 -0.95 -1.35
CA GLY A 97 -17.72 0.23 -2.01
C GLY A 97 -19.24 0.30 -1.94
N THR A 98 -19.74 1.43 -2.42
CA THR A 98 -21.14 1.60 -2.84
C THR A 98 -21.17 1.82 -4.35
N LYS A 99 -22.38 1.91 -4.93
CA LYS A 99 -22.58 2.11 -6.38
C LYS A 99 -21.76 3.25 -7.00
N ASN A 100 -21.40 4.26 -6.21
CA ASN A 100 -20.61 5.41 -6.67
C ASN A 100 -19.16 5.04 -7.06
N VAL A 101 -18.65 3.91 -6.58
CA VAL A 101 -17.26 3.46 -6.80
C VAL A 101 -17.17 2.10 -7.48
N ASP A 102 -18.29 1.51 -7.91
CA ASP A 102 -18.35 0.19 -8.56
C ASP A 102 -17.46 0.11 -9.81
N GLY A 103 -17.35 1.19 -10.59
CA GLY A 103 -16.46 1.24 -11.75
C GLY A 103 -14.97 1.12 -11.39
N TRP A 104 -14.59 1.59 -10.20
CA TRP A 104 -13.23 1.53 -9.69
C TRP A 104 -12.95 0.25 -8.89
N LEU A 105 -13.72 -0.06 -7.85
CA LEU A 105 -13.49 -1.24 -6.99
C LEU A 105 -13.98 -2.55 -7.60
N GLY A 106 -15.01 -2.48 -8.46
CA GLY A 106 -15.90 -3.60 -8.76
C GLY A 106 -17.14 -3.55 -7.87
N ALA A 107 -18.29 -3.94 -8.43
CA ALA A 107 -19.52 -4.04 -7.68
C ALA A 107 -19.39 -5.09 -6.56
N PHE A 108 -19.84 -4.72 -5.37
CA PHE A 108 -19.87 -5.65 -4.23
C PHE A 108 -20.87 -6.79 -4.50
N ASP A 109 -20.44 -8.02 -4.26
CA ASP A 109 -21.24 -9.23 -4.42
C ASP A 109 -21.49 -9.88 -3.05
N PRO A 110 -22.70 -9.72 -2.47
CA PRO A 110 -23.03 -10.30 -1.16
C PRO A 110 -22.93 -11.83 -1.12
N SER A 111 -23.04 -12.51 -2.27
CA SER A 111 -22.94 -13.97 -2.32
C SER A 111 -21.53 -14.51 -2.04
N LYS A 112 -20.52 -13.64 -2.13
CA LYS A 112 -19.10 -13.97 -1.84
C LYS A 112 -18.72 -13.73 -0.38
N THR A 113 -19.69 -13.48 0.50
CA THR A 113 -19.44 -13.23 1.92
C THR A 113 -19.41 -14.53 2.74
N PRO A 114 -18.60 -14.60 3.83
CA PRO A 114 -17.73 -13.55 4.34
C PRO A 114 -16.49 -13.33 3.46
N VAL A 115 -16.09 -12.06 3.31
CA VAL A 115 -14.81 -11.68 2.70
C VAL A 115 -13.83 -11.43 3.84
N ALA A 116 -12.60 -11.93 3.71
CA ALA A 116 -11.56 -11.80 4.71
C ALA A 116 -10.29 -11.17 4.11
N MET A 117 -9.51 -10.52 4.98
CA MET A 117 -8.15 -10.09 4.71
C MET A 117 -7.29 -10.67 5.84
N ASP A 118 -6.43 -11.62 5.48
CA ASP A 118 -5.52 -12.25 6.44
C ASP A 118 -4.17 -11.53 6.44
N ILE A 119 -3.63 -11.28 7.64
CA ILE A 119 -2.34 -10.62 7.85
C ILE A 119 -1.53 -11.50 8.79
N ASP A 120 -0.41 -12.03 8.29
CA ASP A 120 0.49 -12.86 9.08
C ASP A 120 1.38 -12.00 9.99
N TRP A 121 1.99 -10.94 9.45
CA TRP A 121 2.85 -10.04 10.21
C TRP A 121 2.88 -8.62 9.64
N ILE A 122 3.30 -7.68 10.48
CA ILE A 122 3.60 -6.30 10.12
C ILE A 122 4.96 -5.96 10.70
N GLY A 123 5.80 -5.32 9.89
CA GLY A 123 7.13 -4.90 10.30
C GLY A 123 7.37 -3.43 9.97
N PHE A 124 8.06 -2.73 10.87
CA PHE A 124 8.53 -1.37 10.66
C PHE A 124 10.02 -1.33 10.94
N THR A 125 10.77 -0.60 10.12
CA THR A 125 12.21 -0.37 10.32
C THR A 125 12.44 1.12 10.10
N ARG A 126 12.98 1.80 11.12
CA ARG A 126 13.26 3.22 11.00
C ARG A 126 14.43 3.44 10.03
N GLU A 127 14.44 4.56 9.31
CA GLU A 127 15.60 4.93 8.49
C GLU A 127 16.88 4.90 9.33
N GLY A 128 17.91 4.22 8.81
CA GLY A 128 19.19 4.01 9.50
C GLY A 128 19.29 2.71 10.30
N GLU A 129 18.16 2.11 10.71
CA GLU A 129 18.15 0.78 11.31
C GLU A 129 18.27 -0.30 10.23
N ARG A 130 18.83 -1.46 10.59
CA ARG A 130 19.08 -2.54 9.63
C ARG A 130 18.67 -3.89 10.20
N CYS A 131 18.00 -4.67 9.36
CA CYS A 131 17.70 -6.09 9.53
C CYS A 131 17.11 -6.46 10.89
N LEU A 132 15.98 -5.83 11.24
CA LEU A 132 15.26 -6.08 12.49
C LEU A 132 14.48 -7.41 12.48
N PHE A 133 14.16 -7.95 11.30
CA PHE A 133 13.48 -9.23 11.11
C PHE A 133 13.84 -9.84 9.74
N PRO A 134 13.79 -11.17 9.58
CA PRO A 134 14.32 -11.87 8.40
C PRO A 134 13.70 -11.42 7.06
N GLN A 135 12.42 -11.03 7.07
CA GLN A 135 11.68 -10.60 5.90
C GLN A 135 11.93 -9.12 5.53
N SER A 136 12.69 -8.37 6.33
CA SER A 136 12.95 -6.96 6.08
C SER A 136 13.78 -6.79 4.80
N ILE A 137 13.33 -5.91 3.90
CA ILE A 137 14.08 -5.54 2.69
C ILE A 137 15.45 -4.91 3.01
N THR A 138 15.65 -4.45 4.25
CA THR A 138 16.94 -3.91 4.71
C THR A 138 17.99 -4.99 4.95
N CYS A 139 17.60 -6.27 5.06
CA CYS A 139 18.53 -7.39 5.19
C CYS A 139 19.24 -7.71 3.86
N THR A 140 18.58 -7.49 2.71
CA THR A 140 19.15 -7.77 1.38
C THR A 140 20.00 -6.63 0.83
N ALA A 141 19.84 -5.40 1.34
CA ALA A 141 20.69 -4.25 1.02
C ALA A 141 22.13 -4.34 1.60
N GLN A 142 22.51 -5.49 2.17
CA GLN A 142 23.84 -5.77 2.76
C GLN A 142 24.82 -6.48 1.81
N LYS A 143 24.57 -6.50 0.49
CA LYS A 143 25.52 -7.02 -0.50
C LYS A 143 25.99 -5.94 -1.46
#